data_AF-A0A7X7F753-F1
#
_entry.id   AF-A0A7X7F753-F1
#
_cell.length_a   1.000
_cell.length_b   1.000
_cell.length_c   1.000
_cell.angle_alpha   90.00
_cell.angle_beta   90.00
_cell.angle_gamma   90.00
#
_symmetry.space_group_name_H-M   'P 1'
#
loop_
_entity.id
_entity.type
_entity.pdbx_description
1 polymer ?
#
loop_
_entity_poly.entity_id
_entity_poly.type
_entity_poly.pdbx_seq_one_letter_code
_entity_poly.pdbx_strand_id
1 'polypeptide(L)'
;MLTQPKTLECEALLAQGLSIPEATREAGVGESTLRKAVAAGRVERLAREARGAGAPAADKSQRSRADAQAAAGMGVACTRPDERVAAAVGLLLQRRQTPRKIKLSDLPEDQRPTALKTPGKRLVDIVKMIAYRAEIALVAQVLPHLGKAADWCPGFQLPVSACGATQAEIKLRRKVCGIYDILLGIVSRHPLP
;
A
#
# COMPACT_ATOMS: atom_id res chain seq x y z
N MET A 1 1.16 -46.37 30.10
CA MET A 1 -0.09 -47.01 29.63
C MET A 1 -1.23 -46.48 30.48
N LEU A 2 -2.39 -46.16 29.90
CA LEU A 2 -3.53 -45.64 30.65
C LEU A 2 -4.15 -46.78 31.47
N THR A 3 -4.33 -46.59 32.78
CA THR A 3 -4.93 -47.59 33.66
C THR A 3 -6.45 -47.57 33.54
N GLN A 4 -7.10 -48.72 33.75
CA GLN A 4 -8.56 -48.86 33.66
C GLN A 4 -9.37 -47.83 34.47
N PRO A 5 -9.02 -47.46 35.72
CA PRO A 5 -9.74 -46.40 36.44
C PRO A 5 -9.61 -45.04 35.78
N LYS A 6 -8.44 -44.72 35.20
CA LYS A 6 -8.21 -43.44 34.50
C LYS A 6 -8.89 -43.39 33.13
N THR A 7 -9.06 -44.53 32.48
CA THR A 7 -9.89 -44.65 31.26
C THR A 7 -11.34 -44.23 31.55
N LEU A 8 -11.97 -44.83 32.57
CA LEU A 8 -13.37 -44.54 32.93
C LEU A 8 -13.57 -43.07 33.35
N GLU A 9 -12.62 -42.52 34.10
CA GLU A 9 -12.63 -41.11 34.51
C GLU A 9 -12.56 -40.18 33.28
N CYS A 10 -11.69 -40.47 32.32
CA CYS A 10 -11.58 -39.70 31.09
C CYS A 10 -12.84 -39.82 30.21
N GLU A 11 -13.45 -41.01 30.13
CA GLU A 11 -14.71 -41.22 29.42
C GLU A 11 -15.85 -40.41 30.05
N ALA A 12 -15.97 -40.42 31.38
CA ALA A 12 -16.98 -39.64 32.10
C ALA A 12 -16.81 -38.12 31.86
N LEU A 13 -15.58 -37.62 31.88
CA LEU A 13 -15.28 -36.21 31.59
C LEU A 13 -15.59 -35.84 30.13
N LEU A 14 -15.27 -36.72 29.18
CA LEU A 14 -15.59 -36.50 27.77
C LEU A 14 -17.10 -36.59 27.49
N ALA A 15 -17.82 -37.45 28.20
CA ALA A 15 -19.28 -37.56 28.12
C ALA A 15 -19.99 -36.30 28.65
N GLN A 16 -19.40 -35.60 29.62
CA GLN A 16 -19.85 -34.28 30.10
C GLN A 16 -19.57 -33.15 29.08
N GLY A 17 -18.95 -33.44 27.94
CA GLY A 17 -18.70 -32.49 26.86
C GLY A 17 -17.44 -31.64 27.02
N LEU A 18 -16.59 -31.97 28.00
CA LEU A 18 -15.27 -31.35 28.17
C LEU A 18 -14.37 -31.67 26.97
N SER A 19 -13.49 -30.74 26.64
CA SER A 19 -12.48 -30.96 25.61
C SER A 19 -11.36 -31.86 26.14
N ILE A 20 -10.67 -32.57 25.25
CA ILE A 20 -9.51 -33.43 25.58
C ILE A 20 -8.49 -32.73 26.49
N PRO A 21 -8.06 -31.47 26.23
CA PRO A 21 -7.12 -30.79 27.13
C PRO A 21 -7.71 -30.46 28.51
N GLU A 22 -9.02 -30.24 28.63
CA GLU A 22 -9.67 -30.02 29.93
C GLU A 22 -9.78 -31.33 30.71
N ALA A 23 -10.20 -32.42 30.04
CA ALA A 23 -10.28 -33.75 30.63
C ALA A 23 -8.91 -34.25 31.13
N THR A 24 -7.82 -33.92 30.43
CA THR A 24 -6.46 -34.32 30.85
C THR A 24 -5.98 -33.58 32.10
N ARG A 25 -6.35 -32.30 32.25
CA ARG A 25 -6.01 -31.52 33.44
C ARG A 25 -6.75 -32.06 34.66
N GLU A 26 -8.02 -32.40 34.49
CA GLU A 26 -8.87 -32.91 35.57
C GLU A 26 -8.46 -34.33 35.98
N ALA A 27 -8.26 -35.24 35.01
CA ALA A 27 -7.87 -36.62 35.30
C ALA A 27 -6.40 -36.79 35.70
N GLY A 28 -5.56 -35.75 35.56
CA GLY A 28 -4.14 -35.80 35.86
C GLY A 28 -3.35 -36.73 34.92
N VAL A 29 -3.76 -36.83 33.65
CA VAL A 29 -3.15 -37.71 32.64
C VAL A 29 -2.50 -36.88 31.54
N GLY A 30 -1.35 -37.31 31.01
CA GLY A 30 -0.70 -36.62 29.89
C GLY A 30 -1.57 -36.57 28.63
N GLU A 31 -1.68 -35.40 28.00
CA GLU A 31 -2.55 -35.16 26.85
C GLU A 31 -2.25 -36.07 25.65
N SER A 32 -0.97 -36.33 25.38
CA SER A 32 -0.56 -37.26 24.32
C SER A 32 -1.01 -38.70 24.59
N THR A 33 -1.16 -39.09 25.85
CA THR A 33 -1.63 -40.42 26.25
C THR A 33 -3.13 -40.55 26.03
N LEU A 34 -3.92 -39.54 26.43
CA LEU A 34 -5.37 -39.55 26.20
C LEU A 34 -5.69 -39.47 24.71
N ARG A 35 -4.99 -38.63 23.93
CA ARG A 35 -5.17 -38.56 22.46
C ARG A 35 -4.90 -39.91 21.79
N LYS A 36 -3.84 -40.62 22.19
CA LYS A 36 -3.52 -41.96 21.65
C LYS A 36 -4.52 -43.03 22.08
N ALA A 37 -5.06 -42.93 23.30
CA ALA A 37 -6.07 -43.86 23.78
C ALA A 37 -7.40 -43.71 23.01
N VAL A 38 -7.83 -42.47 22.77
CA VAL A 38 -9.02 -42.15 21.94
C VAL A 38 -8.80 -42.59 20.49
N ALA A 39 -7.64 -42.28 19.88
CA ALA A 39 -7.34 -42.68 18.51
C ALA A 39 -7.29 -44.20 18.32
N ALA A 40 -6.90 -44.94 19.37
CA ALA A 40 -6.89 -46.40 19.38
C ALA A 40 -8.22 -47.02 19.81
N GLY A 41 -9.28 -46.23 19.99
CA GLY A 41 -10.62 -46.70 20.35
C GLY A 41 -10.75 -47.27 21.78
N ARG A 42 -9.77 -46.99 22.66
CA ARG A 42 -9.77 -47.48 24.06
C ARG A 42 -10.51 -46.57 25.03
N VAL A 43 -10.89 -45.38 24.59
CA VAL A 43 -11.66 -44.37 25.33
C VAL A 43 -12.77 -43.92 24.39
N GLU A 44 -14.02 -44.17 24.77
CA GLU A 44 -15.17 -43.76 23.97
C GLU A 44 -15.40 -42.25 24.10
N ARG A 45 -15.43 -41.55 22.96
CA ARG A 45 -15.86 -40.16 22.89
C ARG A 45 -17.21 -40.16 22.20
N LEU A 46 -18.27 -39.87 22.96
CA LEU A 46 -19.55 -39.48 22.35
C LEU A 46 -19.25 -38.39 21.34
N ALA A 47 -19.46 -38.71 20.07
CA ALA A 47 -19.16 -37.82 18.96
C ALA A 47 -19.79 -36.49 19.32
N ARG A 48 -18.95 -35.48 19.60
CA ARG A 48 -19.41 -34.14 19.87
C ARG A 48 -20.23 -33.76 18.64
N GLU A 49 -21.56 -33.81 18.75
CA GLU A 49 -22.45 -33.41 17.67
C GLU A 49 -21.96 -32.05 17.21
N ALA A 50 -21.58 -32.03 15.94
CA ALA A 50 -20.88 -31.00 15.21
C ALA A 50 -20.88 -29.60 15.87
N ARG A 51 -20.00 -29.36 16.85
CA ARG A 51 -19.53 -27.98 17.13
C ARG A 51 -18.58 -27.60 16.00
N GLY A 52 -19.15 -27.39 14.82
CA GLY A 52 -18.38 -27.24 13.58
C GLY A 52 -19.13 -27.54 12.28
N ALA A 53 -20.45 -27.74 12.27
CA ALA A 53 -21.23 -27.37 11.09
C ALA A 53 -21.31 -25.83 11.11
N GLY A 54 -20.20 -25.17 10.76
CA GLY A 54 -20.17 -23.73 10.58
C GLY A 54 -21.32 -23.37 9.65
N ALA A 55 -22.13 -22.39 10.05
CA ALA A 55 -23.14 -21.82 9.16
C ALA A 55 -22.52 -21.67 7.76
N PRO A 56 -23.24 -22.05 6.69
CA PRO A 56 -22.69 -22.04 5.33
C PRO A 56 -21.96 -20.72 5.12
N ALA A 57 -20.68 -20.79 4.74
CA ALA A 57 -19.83 -19.63 4.67
C ALA A 57 -20.50 -18.58 3.78
N ALA A 58 -20.98 -17.51 4.42
CA ALA A 58 -21.72 -16.48 3.72
C ALA A 58 -20.81 -15.92 2.62
N ASP A 59 -21.34 -15.91 1.40
CA ASP A 59 -20.62 -15.33 0.28
C ASP A 59 -20.36 -13.83 0.54
N LYS A 60 -19.45 -13.25 -0.25
CA LYS A 60 -19.08 -11.84 -0.08
C LYS A 60 -20.29 -10.89 -0.16
N SER A 61 -21.28 -11.22 -1.00
CA SER A 61 -22.49 -10.39 -1.19
C SER A 61 -23.40 -10.47 0.04
N GLN A 62 -23.60 -11.67 0.59
CA GLN A 62 -24.39 -11.90 1.79
C GLN A 62 -23.80 -11.18 3.01
N ARG A 63 -22.48 -11.24 3.21
CA ARG A 63 -21.81 -10.48 4.29
C ARG A 63 -21.93 -8.98 4.10
N SER A 64 -21.67 -8.48 2.89
CA SER A 64 -21.78 -7.04 2.61
C SER A 64 -23.20 -6.50 2.83
N ARG A 65 -24.23 -7.31 2.54
CA ARG A 65 -25.63 -6.93 2.81
C ARG A 65 -25.93 -6.93 4.31
N ALA A 66 -25.47 -7.94 5.05
CA ALA A 66 -25.61 -8.01 6.50
C ALA A 66 -24.90 -6.84 7.20
N ASP A 67 -23.68 -6.51 6.77
CA ASP A 67 -22.91 -5.36 7.27
C ASP A 67 -23.64 -4.04 6.99
N ALA A 68 -24.21 -3.88 5.79
CA ALA A 68 -24.99 -2.70 5.42
C ALA A 68 -26.28 -2.58 6.24
N GLN A 69 -26.95 -3.70 6.53
CA GLN A 69 -28.14 -3.74 7.39
C GLN A 69 -27.79 -3.39 8.85
N ALA A 70 -26.70 -3.94 9.39
CA ALA A 70 -26.23 -3.61 10.73
C ALA A 70 -25.85 -2.13 10.86
N ALA A 71 -25.36 -1.51 9.77
CA ALA A 71 -25.03 -0.09 9.74
C ALA A 71 -26.25 0.85 9.65
N ALA A 72 -27.48 0.34 9.44
CA ALA A 72 -28.68 1.16 9.20
C ALA A 72 -29.03 2.12 10.36
N GLY A 73 -28.51 1.88 11.58
CA GLY A 73 -28.69 2.75 12.75
C GLY A 73 -27.44 3.50 13.22
N MET A 74 -26.24 3.15 12.74
CA MET A 74 -24.97 3.70 13.24
C MET A 74 -24.55 5.00 12.53
N GLY A 75 -25.26 5.36 11.47
CA GLY A 75 -24.93 6.51 10.62
C GLY A 75 -23.71 6.27 9.74
N VAL A 76 -23.52 7.14 8.76
CA VAL A 76 -22.47 7.06 7.72
C VAL A 76 -21.22 7.86 8.12
N ALA A 77 -20.97 7.97 9.42
CA ALA A 77 -20.03 8.94 9.99
C ALA A 77 -18.62 8.81 9.40
N CYS A 78 -18.11 7.59 9.21
CA CYS A 78 -16.76 7.37 8.68
C CYS A 78 -16.68 7.22 7.16
N THR A 79 -17.81 7.13 6.45
CA THR A 79 -17.83 6.77 5.02
C THR A 79 -18.12 7.95 4.09
N ARG A 80 -18.57 9.10 4.61
CA ARG A 80 -18.89 10.30 3.81
C ARG A 80 -18.11 11.54 4.30
N PRO A 81 -16.77 11.56 4.17
CA PRO A 81 -15.95 12.67 4.68
C PRO A 81 -16.34 14.03 4.09
N ASP A 82 -16.59 14.09 2.79
CA ASP A 82 -16.99 15.33 2.09
C ASP A 82 -18.27 15.94 2.66
N GLU A 83 -19.23 15.09 3.03
CA GLU A 83 -20.51 15.55 3.57
C GLU A 83 -20.38 16.03 5.01
N ARG A 84 -19.46 15.47 5.80
CA ARG A 84 -19.16 16.01 7.13
C ARG A 84 -18.55 17.40 7.01
N VAL A 85 -17.57 17.56 6.12
CA VAL A 85 -16.94 18.87 5.89
C VAL A 85 -18.00 19.87 5.42
N ALA A 86 -18.82 19.49 4.42
CA ALA A 86 -19.91 20.33 3.95
C ALA A 86 -20.94 20.65 5.05
N ALA A 87 -21.28 19.70 5.92
CA ALA A 87 -22.18 19.94 7.05
C ALA A 87 -21.60 20.92 8.07
N ALA A 88 -20.31 20.77 8.40
CA ALA A 88 -19.62 21.67 9.33
C ALA A 88 -19.59 23.12 8.84
N VAL A 89 -19.57 23.34 7.52
CA VAL A 89 -19.64 24.69 6.91
C VAL A 89 -21.05 25.08 6.45
N GLY A 90 -22.09 24.32 6.80
CA GLY A 90 -23.48 24.64 6.46
C GLY A 90 -23.90 24.41 5.00
N LEU A 91 -23.09 23.73 4.20
CA LEU A 91 -23.29 23.50 2.75
C LEU A 91 -23.75 22.07 2.42
N LEU A 92 -24.25 21.30 3.39
CA LEU A 92 -24.60 19.90 3.18
C LEU A 92 -25.66 19.70 2.08
N LEU A 93 -26.69 20.54 2.06
CA LEU A 93 -27.77 20.46 1.06
C LEU A 93 -27.24 20.70 -0.35
N GLN A 94 -26.38 21.71 -0.51
CA GLN A 94 -25.73 22.03 -1.79
C GLN A 94 -24.83 20.88 -2.24
N ARG A 95 -24.02 20.31 -1.33
CA ARG A 95 -23.15 19.16 -1.65
C ARG A 95 -23.92 17.94 -2.15
N ARG A 96 -25.12 17.69 -1.61
CA ARG A 96 -25.99 16.59 -2.07
C ARG A 96 -26.55 16.80 -3.47
N GLN A 97 -26.74 18.05 -3.88
CA GLN A 97 -27.20 18.42 -5.22
C GLN A 97 -26.05 18.46 -6.25
N THR A 98 -24.81 18.58 -5.79
CA THR A 98 -23.64 18.64 -6.68
C THR A 98 -23.28 17.23 -7.19
N PRO A 99 -23.00 17.05 -8.51
CA PRO A 99 -22.57 15.76 -9.02
C PRO A 99 -21.21 15.34 -8.42
N ARG A 100 -21.08 14.06 -8.08
CA ARG A 100 -19.83 13.48 -7.54
C ARG A 100 -18.69 13.42 -8.55
N LYS A 101 -19.03 13.38 -9.84
CA LYS A 101 -18.08 13.25 -10.95
C LYS A 101 -18.43 14.30 -11.99
N ILE A 102 -17.41 15.02 -12.45
CA ILE A 102 -17.47 16.00 -13.52
C ILE A 102 -16.39 15.66 -14.54
N LYS A 103 -16.60 15.98 -15.82
CA LYS A 103 -15.56 15.75 -16.82
C LYS A 103 -14.51 16.85 -16.70
N LEU A 104 -13.28 16.56 -17.14
CA LEU A 104 -12.19 17.54 -17.12
C LEU A 104 -12.48 18.74 -18.03
N SER A 105 -13.24 18.54 -19.12
CA SER A 105 -13.70 19.58 -20.04
C SER A 105 -14.61 20.61 -19.38
N ASP A 106 -15.35 20.20 -18.34
CA ASP A 106 -16.35 21.03 -17.68
C ASP A 106 -15.72 21.98 -16.65
N LEU A 107 -14.42 21.80 -16.36
CA LEU A 107 -13.64 22.67 -15.48
C LEU A 107 -13.09 23.88 -16.27
N PRO A 108 -13.10 25.08 -15.66
CA PRO A 108 -12.42 26.24 -16.23
C PRO A 108 -10.91 26.01 -16.26
N GLU A 109 -10.23 26.61 -17.23
CA GLU A 109 -8.85 26.24 -17.59
C GLU A 109 -7.84 26.44 -16.46
N ASP A 110 -8.07 27.46 -15.64
CA ASP A 110 -7.28 27.81 -14.45
C ASP A 110 -7.36 26.73 -13.35
N GLN A 111 -8.44 25.95 -13.30
CA GLN A 111 -8.67 24.94 -12.26
C GLN A 111 -8.43 23.52 -12.75
N ARG A 112 -8.14 23.31 -14.04
CA ARG A 112 -7.88 21.96 -14.59
C ARG A 112 -6.61 21.37 -13.97
N PRO A 113 -6.69 20.22 -13.28
CA PRO A 113 -5.51 19.55 -12.77
C PRO A 113 -4.56 19.20 -13.92
N THR A 114 -3.29 19.57 -13.78
CA THR A 114 -2.26 19.17 -14.76
C THR A 114 -2.09 17.66 -14.72
N ALA A 115 -2.24 17.00 -15.87
CA ALA A 115 -2.02 15.56 -15.96
C ALA A 115 -0.60 15.22 -15.52
N LEU A 116 -0.49 14.46 -14.42
CA LEU A 116 0.80 13.98 -13.94
C LEU A 116 1.36 12.97 -14.95
N LYS A 117 2.66 13.09 -15.26
CA LYS A 117 3.38 12.05 -16.00
C LYS A 117 3.16 10.69 -15.34
N THR A 118 3.04 9.64 -16.15
CA THR A 118 2.92 8.27 -15.65
C THR A 118 4.06 7.96 -14.67
N PRO A 119 3.82 7.19 -13.60
CA PRO A 119 4.84 6.88 -12.60
C PRO A 119 6.15 6.35 -13.20
N GLY A 120 6.04 5.51 -14.25
CA GLY A 120 7.20 4.99 -14.99
C GLY A 120 8.03 6.09 -15.68
N LYS A 121 7.39 7.08 -16.31
CA LYS A 121 8.12 8.21 -16.92
C LYS A 121 8.83 9.06 -15.87
N ARG A 122 8.17 9.31 -14.73
CA ARG A 122 8.79 10.07 -13.62
C ARG A 122 10.02 9.35 -13.07
N LEU A 123 9.95 8.03 -12.87
CA LEU A 123 11.08 7.22 -12.42
C LEU A 123 12.25 7.28 -13.42
N VAL A 124 11.97 7.08 -14.71
CA VAL A 124 13.00 7.13 -15.75
C VAL A 124 13.65 8.51 -15.84
N ASP A 125 12.88 9.59 -15.77
CA ASP A 125 13.40 10.95 -15.78
C ASP A 125 14.33 11.20 -14.57
N ILE A 126 13.98 10.69 -13.38
CA ILE A 126 14.82 10.80 -12.17
C ILE A 126 16.13 10.02 -12.34
N VAL A 127 16.07 8.75 -12.79
CA VAL A 127 17.26 7.92 -12.99
C VAL A 127 18.21 8.57 -14.00
N LYS A 128 17.67 9.11 -15.11
CA LYS A 128 18.46 9.85 -16.10
C LYS A 128 19.14 11.08 -15.49
N MET A 129 18.44 11.85 -14.65
CA MET A 129 19.02 13.01 -13.99
C MET A 129 20.13 12.64 -13.00
N ILE A 130 19.99 11.53 -12.27
CA ILE A 130 21.03 11.04 -11.35
C ILE A 130 22.24 10.54 -12.14
N ALA A 131 22.02 9.72 -13.17
CA ALA A 131 23.08 9.18 -14.01
C ALA A 131 23.89 10.28 -14.69
N TYR A 132 23.21 11.27 -15.29
CA TYR A 132 23.86 12.43 -15.91
C TYR A 132 24.71 13.21 -14.89
N ARG A 133 24.18 13.44 -13.67
CA ARG A 133 24.95 14.13 -12.61
C ARG A 133 26.17 13.32 -12.16
N ALA A 134 26.04 12.01 -12.02
CA ALA A 134 27.13 11.12 -11.64
C ALA A 134 28.23 11.07 -12.73
N GLU A 135 27.83 10.98 -14.00
CA GLU A 135 28.72 11.01 -15.15
C GLU A 135 29.54 12.30 -15.18
N ILE A 136 28.88 13.46 -15.06
CA ILE A 136 29.56 14.76 -15.03
C ILE A 136 30.53 14.88 -13.84
N ALA A 137 30.15 14.36 -12.66
CA ALA A 137 31.03 14.35 -11.48
C ALA A 137 32.28 13.46 -11.68
N LEU A 138 32.11 12.29 -12.31
CA LEU A 138 33.22 11.39 -12.63
C LEU A 138 34.17 12.01 -13.65
N VAL A 139 33.63 12.64 -14.71
CA VAL A 139 34.43 13.36 -15.70
C VAL A 139 35.26 14.45 -15.01
N ALA A 140 34.67 15.23 -14.11
CA ALA A 140 35.38 16.26 -13.37
C ALA A 140 36.53 15.73 -12.50
N GLN A 141 36.39 14.52 -11.93
CA GLN A 141 37.45 13.88 -11.12
C GLN A 141 38.56 13.25 -11.97
N VAL A 142 38.20 12.69 -13.12
CA VAL A 142 39.14 11.96 -13.99
C VAL A 142 39.93 12.92 -14.89
N LEU A 143 39.33 14.04 -15.32
CA LEU A 143 39.92 15.00 -16.25
C LEU A 143 41.34 15.51 -15.86
N PRO A 144 41.64 15.84 -14.59
CA PRO A 144 42.99 16.26 -14.18
C PRO A 144 44.08 15.18 -14.34
N HIS A 145 43.66 13.90 -14.35
CA HIS A 145 44.54 12.74 -14.44
C HIS A 145 44.69 12.22 -15.87
N LEU A 146 43.84 12.67 -16.79
CA LEU A 146 43.98 12.40 -18.22
C LEU A 146 45.01 13.37 -18.79
N GLY A 147 46.24 12.87 -18.96
CA GLY A 147 47.35 13.60 -19.55
C GLY A 147 47.09 13.93 -21.02
N LYS A 148 46.37 15.03 -21.26
CA LYS A 148 46.37 15.96 -22.41
C LYS A 148 45.00 16.64 -22.50
N ALA A 149 44.92 17.90 -22.07
CA ALA A 149 43.77 18.77 -22.29
C ALA A 149 43.61 19.21 -23.77
N ALA A 150 44.53 18.82 -24.66
CA ALA A 150 44.67 19.37 -26.00
C ALA A 150 43.88 18.64 -27.11
N ASP A 151 43.34 17.45 -26.83
CA ASP A 151 42.60 16.68 -27.85
C ASP A 151 41.06 16.83 -27.70
N TRP A 152 40.60 17.58 -26.70
CA TRP A 152 39.17 17.85 -26.48
C TRP A 152 38.75 19.12 -27.23
N CYS A 153 37.73 19.01 -28.08
CA CYS A 153 37.25 20.06 -28.97
C CYS A 153 37.24 21.46 -28.33
N PRO A 154 37.92 22.46 -28.93
CA PRO A 154 37.89 23.84 -28.46
C PRO A 154 36.47 24.38 -28.68
N GLY A 155 35.69 24.45 -27.60
CA GLY A 155 34.30 24.93 -27.64
C GLY A 155 33.38 24.34 -26.58
N PHE A 156 33.77 23.27 -25.88
CA PHE A 156 32.99 22.76 -24.75
C PHE A 156 33.44 23.43 -23.44
N GLN A 157 33.01 24.68 -23.24
CA GLN A 157 33.02 25.28 -21.91
C GLN A 157 31.92 24.62 -21.08
N LEU A 158 32.31 23.77 -20.13
CA LEU A 158 31.41 23.32 -19.07
C LEU A 158 31.04 24.55 -18.24
N PRO A 159 29.76 24.96 -18.16
CA PRO A 159 29.34 25.92 -17.17
C PRO A 159 29.30 25.17 -15.83
N VAL A 160 30.46 24.99 -15.20
CA VAL A 160 30.51 24.70 -13.76
C VAL A 160 30.20 26.03 -13.07
N SER A 161 28.93 26.44 -13.15
CA SER A 161 28.41 27.51 -12.32
C SER A 161 28.43 26.98 -10.90
N ALA A 162 29.48 27.32 -10.15
CA ALA A 162 29.47 27.26 -8.70
C ALA A 162 28.16 27.90 -8.23
N CYS A 163 27.49 27.24 -7.27
CA CYS A 163 26.24 27.68 -6.66
C CYS A 163 26.13 29.22 -6.63
N GLY A 164 25.33 29.82 -7.52
CA GLY A 164 25.17 31.26 -7.52
C GLY A 164 24.51 31.92 -8.73
N ALA A 165 24.59 31.38 -9.94
CA ALA A 165 24.01 32.05 -11.11
C ALA A 165 22.74 31.37 -11.63
N THR A 166 21.61 32.06 -11.45
CA THR A 166 20.35 31.83 -12.15
C THR A 166 20.58 31.97 -13.65
N GLN A 167 20.20 30.94 -14.42
CA GLN A 167 20.10 30.92 -15.88
C GLN A 167 21.41 30.63 -16.64
N ALA A 168 21.54 29.38 -17.10
CA ALA A 168 22.47 28.98 -18.14
C ALA A 168 21.67 28.49 -19.34
N GLU A 169 21.70 29.25 -20.44
CA GLU A 169 21.07 28.89 -21.71
C GLU A 169 22.09 28.10 -22.55
N ILE A 170 21.85 26.81 -22.78
CA ILE A 170 22.75 25.94 -23.54
C ILE A 170 22.24 25.85 -24.98
N LYS A 171 22.90 26.53 -25.91
CA LYS A 171 22.65 26.39 -27.36
C LYS A 171 23.46 25.22 -27.92
N LEU A 172 22.83 24.07 -28.11
CA LEU A 172 23.42 22.92 -28.81
C LEU A 172 23.25 23.08 -30.34
N ARG A 173 24.34 22.88 -31.11
CA ARG A 173 24.26 22.88 -32.59
C ARG A 173 23.51 21.63 -33.07
N ARG A 174 22.39 21.87 -33.76
CA ARG A 174 21.61 20.87 -34.53
C ARG A 174 22.51 20.12 -35.51
N LYS A 175 23.03 18.94 -35.16
CA LYS A 175 23.36 17.86 -36.11
C LYS A 175 23.83 16.58 -35.39
N VAL A 176 23.03 16.08 -34.46
CA VAL A 176 23.04 14.64 -34.12
C VAL A 176 21.60 14.21 -33.89
N CYS A 177 21.22 13.12 -34.55
CA CYS A 177 19.88 12.53 -34.58
C CYS A 177 19.35 12.28 -33.15
N GLY A 178 18.14 12.77 -32.85
CA GLY A 178 17.47 12.58 -31.56
C GLY A 178 17.41 13.84 -30.69
N ILE A 179 16.74 14.88 -31.18
CA ILE A 179 16.49 16.10 -30.40
C ILE A 179 15.39 15.80 -29.38
N TYR A 180 15.76 15.65 -28.12
CA TYR A 180 14.85 15.95 -27.01
C TYR A 180 14.89 17.47 -26.83
N ASP A 181 13.87 18.18 -27.29
CA ASP A 181 13.68 19.59 -26.94
C ASP A 181 13.36 19.66 -25.43
N ILE A 182 14.38 19.84 -24.61
CA ILE A 182 14.24 20.06 -23.17
C ILE A 182 14.03 21.57 -22.98
N LEU A 183 12.77 22.01 -23.09
CA LEU A 183 12.35 23.31 -22.57
C LEU A 183 12.41 23.27 -21.04
N LEU A 184 13.50 23.80 -20.50
CA LEU A 184 13.69 24.03 -19.06
C LEU A 184 12.91 25.28 -18.65
N GLY A 185 11.59 25.15 -18.58
CA GLY A 185 10.75 26.12 -17.89
C GLY A 185 10.84 25.90 -16.39
N ILE A 186 11.70 26.65 -15.70
CA ILE A 186 11.56 26.83 -14.26
C ILE A 186 10.30 27.66 -14.07
N VAL A 187 9.22 27.03 -13.60
CA VAL A 187 8.02 27.73 -13.14
C VAL A 187 8.45 28.58 -11.93
N SER A 188 8.73 29.85 -12.18
CA SER A 188 8.95 30.85 -11.14
C SER A 188 7.72 30.94 -10.27
N ARG A 189 7.96 30.86 -8.97
CA ARG A 189 6.98 30.91 -7.89
C ARG A 189 6.17 32.21 -7.99
N HIS A 190 4.85 32.09 -7.81
CA HIS A 190 3.98 33.19 -7.42
C HIS A 190 4.57 33.90 -6.17
N PRO A 191 4.55 35.24 -6.13
CA PRO A 191 4.85 35.97 -4.90
C PRO A 191 3.55 36.17 -4.11
N LEU A 192 3.47 35.64 -2.89
CA LEU A 192 2.55 36.08 -1.84
C LEU A 192 3.11 35.62 -0.48
N PRO A 193 2.95 36.39 0.61
CA PRO A 193 2.96 37.85 0.77
C PRO A 193 4.34 38.41 1.16
#